data_AF-A0AAU3DLP0-F1
#
_entry.id   AF-A0AAU3DLP0-F1
#
_cell.length_a   1.000
_cell.length_b   1.000
_cell.length_c   1.000
_cell.angle_alpha   90.00
_cell.angle_beta   90.00
_cell.angle_gamma   90.00
#
_symmetry.space_group_name_H-M   'P 1'
#
loop_
_entity.id
_entity.type
_entity.pdbx_description
1 polymer ?
#
loop_
_entity_poly.entity_id
_entity_poly.type
_entity_poly.pdbx_seq_one_letter_code
_entity_poly.pdbx_strand_id
1 'polypeptide(L)'
;MGAPEPPRPRRNRTTVAVVAACAAVVVACAAVGYLALRDDGKDETGPQPSPSASASDSASAGGTDRGAGGGSGPLVAGWKTVVNAKRGITFDVPASWTRKSSDWVSYVAENDDPEEKPLVAMMAPAVLKEKWCTSDDDKDGSANDYALASTGTTGEQGAKSAAEAAEDTAKTWVYGLYTQPDRSRLTVGEPEPFRTKSGVEGSLVTVTSSGAPKKGKCDTDGKAVTFAFKNAEGKFVSWTYVGVHGVPDEVSDATIRQILGTVRLFKEGDGEE
;
A
#
# COMPACT_ATOMS: atom_id res chain seq x y z
N MET A 1 34.28 -17.79 43.31
CA MET A 1 32.82 -17.90 43.45
C MET A 1 32.22 -16.71 42.69
N GLY A 2 31.58 -16.96 41.54
CA GLY A 2 30.96 -15.93 40.72
C GLY A 2 29.56 -15.58 41.23
N ALA A 3 29.18 -14.31 41.16
CA ALA A 3 27.86 -13.82 41.56
C ALA A 3 26.75 -14.44 40.68
N PRO A 4 25.53 -14.66 41.23
CA PRO A 4 24.43 -15.23 40.46
C PRO A 4 23.97 -14.25 39.36
N GLU A 5 23.77 -14.78 38.16
CA GLU A 5 23.21 -14.08 37.00
C GLU A 5 21.78 -13.60 37.33
N PRO A 6 21.39 -12.36 37.01
CA PRO A 6 20.04 -11.87 37.28
C PRO A 6 19.01 -12.65 36.45
N PRO A 7 17.80 -12.89 37.00
CA PRO A 7 16.77 -13.63 36.28
C PRO A 7 16.38 -12.89 35.00
N ARG A 8 16.47 -13.60 33.86
CA ARG A 8 15.99 -13.10 32.57
C ARG A 8 14.49 -12.78 32.68
N PRO A 9 14.03 -11.62 32.20
CA PRO A 9 12.62 -11.28 32.28
C PRO A 9 11.80 -12.28 31.46
N ARG A 10 10.82 -12.92 32.11
CA ARG A 10 9.80 -13.72 31.43
C ARG A 10 9.01 -12.79 30.51
N ARG A 11 9.16 -12.96 29.20
CA ARG A 11 8.33 -12.31 28.18
C ARG A 11 6.91 -12.88 28.30
N ASN A 12 6.07 -12.19 29.06
CA ASN A 12 4.64 -12.50 29.12
C ASN A 12 4.00 -12.11 27.78
N ARG A 13 3.07 -12.97 27.37
CA ARG A 13 2.45 -13.01 26.06
C ARG A 13 1.19 -12.14 26.08
N THR A 14 1.25 -11.01 25.40
CA THR A 14 0.06 -10.26 24.95
C THR A 14 0.29 -9.86 23.50
N THR A 15 0.06 -10.85 22.65
CA THR A 15 -0.59 -10.73 21.36
C THR A 15 -1.41 -9.45 21.18
N VAL A 16 -0.87 -8.50 20.44
CA VAL A 16 -1.57 -7.32 19.94
C VAL A 16 -1.21 -7.22 18.47
N ALA A 17 -2.18 -6.94 17.61
CA ALA A 17 -1.96 -6.58 16.22
C ALA A 17 -1.19 -5.25 16.18
N VAL A 18 0.12 -5.32 16.42
CA VAL A 18 1.01 -4.19 16.31
C VAL A 18 1.21 -3.97 14.83
N VAL A 19 0.82 -2.79 14.32
CA VAL A 19 1.48 -2.24 13.13
C VAL A 19 2.91 -1.93 13.57
N ALA A 20 3.73 -2.98 13.65
CA ALA A 20 5.06 -2.90 14.20
C ALA A 20 5.90 -2.05 13.25
N ALA A 21 6.39 -0.94 13.78
CA ALA A 21 7.43 -0.12 13.18
C ALA A 21 8.76 -0.89 13.18
N CYS A 22 8.91 -1.87 12.28
CA CYS A 22 10.17 -2.62 12.15
C CYS A 22 11.09 -1.96 11.11
N ALA A 23 12.24 -1.48 11.55
CA ALA A 23 13.34 -1.12 10.65
C ALA A 23 14.00 -2.40 10.09
N ALA A 24 13.84 -2.58 8.78
CA ALA A 24 14.55 -3.41 7.80
C ALA A 24 15.30 -4.69 8.26
N VAL A 25 14.87 -5.83 7.71
CA VAL A 25 15.75 -6.95 7.36
C VAL A 25 15.78 -7.08 5.84
N VAL A 26 16.94 -6.81 5.24
CA VAL A 26 17.19 -6.99 3.81
C VAL A 26 17.46 -8.47 3.55
N VAL A 27 16.53 -9.17 2.91
CA VAL A 27 16.81 -10.47 2.31
C VAL A 27 17.23 -10.23 0.87
N ALA A 28 18.54 -10.32 0.60
CA ALA A 28 19.09 -10.34 -0.73
C ALA A 28 18.92 -11.75 -1.33
N CYS A 29 18.02 -11.91 -2.30
CA CYS A 29 18.01 -13.08 -3.17
C CYS A 29 18.87 -12.80 -4.40
N ALA A 30 19.98 -13.52 -4.50
CA ALA A 30 20.88 -13.52 -5.64
C ALA A 30 20.19 -14.06 -6.90
N ALA A 31 20.36 -13.37 -8.02
CA ALA A 31 19.98 -13.88 -9.34
C ALA A 31 21.16 -14.64 -9.95
N VAL A 32 20.90 -15.89 -10.34
CA VAL A 32 21.65 -16.67 -11.34
C VAL A 32 20.58 -16.97 -12.41
N GLY A 33 20.66 -16.64 -13.70
CA GLY A 33 21.77 -16.32 -14.59
C GLY A 33 21.83 -17.40 -15.67
N TYR A 34 21.36 -17.15 -16.90
CA TYR A 34 21.94 -17.77 -18.10
C TYR A 34 21.62 -17.04 -19.43
N LEU A 35 22.57 -17.21 -20.34
CA LEU A 35 22.91 -16.56 -21.60
C LEU A 35 21.95 -16.72 -22.80
N ALA A 36 21.94 -15.65 -23.59
CA ALA A 36 22.25 -15.51 -25.03
C ALA A 36 21.39 -16.16 -26.12
N LEU A 37 21.00 -15.31 -27.09
CA LEU A 37 21.30 -15.46 -28.52
C LEU A 37 21.39 -14.06 -29.16
N ARG A 38 22.48 -13.83 -29.90
CA ARG A 38 22.71 -12.71 -30.84
C ARG A 38 22.22 -13.15 -32.23
N ASP A 39 21.75 -12.22 -33.06
CA ASP A 39 22.32 -12.02 -34.40
C ASP A 39 21.95 -10.64 -35.00
N ASP A 40 22.80 -10.20 -35.94
CA ASP A 40 23.10 -8.84 -36.44
C ASP A 40 22.16 -8.25 -37.52
N GLY A 41 22.22 -6.92 -37.75
CA GLY A 41 21.72 -6.31 -39.00
C GLY A 41 21.56 -4.77 -39.14
N LYS A 42 22.68 -4.02 -39.08
CA LYS A 42 23.07 -2.72 -39.74
C LYS A 42 22.07 -1.66 -40.27
N ASP A 43 22.29 -0.42 -39.78
CA ASP A 43 22.45 0.92 -40.41
C ASP A 43 21.82 1.27 -41.78
N GLU A 44 21.23 2.49 -41.88
CA GLU A 44 21.76 3.62 -42.68
C GLU A 44 20.93 4.92 -42.50
N THR A 45 21.56 6.06 -42.79
CA THR A 45 21.30 7.42 -42.27
C THR A 45 20.86 8.42 -43.36
N GLY A 46 20.02 9.40 -42.99
CA GLY A 46 20.04 10.79 -43.51
C GLY A 46 18.94 11.21 -44.51
N PRO A 47 18.80 12.51 -44.86
CA PRO A 47 18.79 13.72 -44.02
C PRO A 47 17.57 14.66 -44.31
N GLN A 48 17.32 15.60 -43.39
CA GLN A 48 16.30 16.67 -43.44
C GLN A 48 16.60 17.73 -44.53
N PRO A 49 15.60 18.54 -44.96
CA PRO A 49 15.60 19.95 -44.55
C PRO A 49 14.20 20.57 -44.28
N SER A 50 14.15 21.59 -43.41
CA SER A 50 13.02 22.55 -43.26
C SER A 50 13.21 23.78 -44.16
N PRO A 51 12.17 24.62 -44.39
CA PRO A 51 12.07 25.84 -43.58
C PRO A 51 10.65 26.40 -43.27
N SER A 52 10.63 27.25 -42.22
CA SER A 52 9.82 28.45 -41.92
C SER A 52 8.30 28.42 -41.69
N ALA A 53 7.96 28.54 -40.39
CA ALA A 53 7.13 29.56 -39.73
C ALA A 53 5.96 30.26 -40.47
N SER A 54 4.77 30.17 -39.85
CA SER A 54 3.95 31.34 -39.49
C SER A 54 3.05 31.00 -38.30
N ALA A 55 3.09 31.87 -37.30
CA ALA A 55 2.34 31.80 -36.06
C ALA A 55 0.90 32.35 -36.23
N SER A 56 -0.03 31.82 -35.43
CA SER A 56 -1.05 32.59 -34.69
C SER A 56 -1.78 31.67 -33.71
N ASP A 57 -1.43 31.80 -32.43
CA ASP A 57 -2.26 31.93 -31.23
C ASP A 57 -3.78 31.64 -31.36
N SER A 58 -4.50 31.02 -30.42
CA SER A 58 -4.26 30.75 -29.00
C SER A 58 -5.39 29.86 -28.47
N ALA A 59 -5.10 28.91 -27.58
CA ALA A 59 -5.84 28.64 -26.33
C ALA A 59 -5.22 27.43 -25.60
N SER A 60 -4.18 27.70 -24.81
CA SER A 60 -3.70 26.79 -23.76
C SER A 60 -4.19 27.27 -22.39
N ALA A 61 -4.72 26.35 -21.57
CA ALA A 61 -4.53 26.27 -20.12
C ALA A 61 -5.27 25.02 -19.59
N GLY A 62 -4.65 24.00 -18.99
CA GLY A 62 -3.24 23.76 -18.73
C GLY A 62 -3.00 22.25 -18.63
N GLY A 63 -2.29 21.71 -19.63
CA GLY A 63 -1.54 20.48 -19.46
C GLY A 63 -0.18 20.87 -18.93
N THR A 64 0.21 20.35 -17.77
CA THR A 64 1.64 20.28 -17.44
C THR A 64 2.25 19.23 -18.36
N ASP A 65 2.63 19.65 -19.56
CA ASP A 65 3.69 18.98 -20.31
C ASP A 65 4.95 19.05 -19.44
N ARG A 66 5.27 17.92 -18.80
CA ARG A 66 6.63 17.66 -18.30
C ARG A 66 7.30 16.80 -19.35
N GLY A 67 8.49 17.25 -19.75
CA GLY A 67 9.20 16.82 -20.94
C GLY A 67 9.51 15.32 -21.02
N ALA A 68 10.06 14.94 -22.17
CA ALA A 68 10.60 13.62 -22.43
C ALA A 68 11.70 13.28 -21.40
N GLY A 69 11.32 12.58 -20.33
CA GLY A 69 12.19 12.11 -19.26
C GLY A 69 11.96 12.88 -17.94
N GLY A 70 11.27 12.26 -16.98
CA GLY A 70 11.09 12.76 -15.61
C GLY A 70 9.65 12.65 -15.13
N GLY A 71 9.45 11.99 -14.00
CA GLY A 71 8.14 11.56 -13.52
C GLY A 71 7.21 12.67 -13.02
N SER A 72 6.10 12.22 -12.43
CA SER A 72 4.90 13.01 -12.17
C SER A 72 4.73 13.39 -10.69
N GLY A 73 4.50 14.68 -10.45
CA GLY A 73 3.96 15.18 -9.19
C GLY A 73 2.51 14.71 -8.96
N PRO A 74 1.86 15.14 -7.87
CA PRO A 74 0.53 14.68 -7.51
C PRO A 74 -0.51 15.09 -8.56
N LEU A 75 -1.44 14.18 -8.89
CA LEU A 75 -2.54 14.42 -9.83
C LEU A 75 -3.65 15.30 -9.25
N VAL A 76 -3.64 15.50 -7.93
CA VAL A 76 -4.54 16.40 -7.22
C VAL A 76 -3.69 17.48 -6.54
N ALA A 77 -4.01 18.75 -6.80
CA ALA A 77 -3.27 19.86 -6.21
C ALA A 77 -3.29 19.80 -4.67
N GLY A 78 -2.14 20.02 -4.04
CA GLY A 78 -1.98 19.98 -2.58
C GLY A 78 -1.93 18.56 -1.98
N TRP A 79 -1.95 17.52 -2.79
CA TRP A 79 -1.75 16.14 -2.34
C TRP A 79 -0.26 15.76 -2.35
N LYS A 80 0.05 14.63 -1.73
CA LYS A 80 1.42 14.10 -1.64
C LYS A 80 1.52 12.81 -2.43
N THR A 81 2.52 12.73 -3.30
CA THR A 81 2.83 11.52 -4.08
C THR A 81 3.47 10.46 -3.18
N VAL A 82 2.89 9.26 -3.17
CA VAL A 82 3.44 8.03 -2.58
C VAL A 82 4.00 7.18 -3.70
N VAL A 83 5.29 6.83 -3.58
CA VAL A 83 6.03 6.13 -4.62
C VAL A 83 6.48 4.77 -4.07
N ASN A 84 6.15 3.72 -4.81
CA ASN A 84 6.65 2.38 -4.57
C ASN A 84 7.31 1.84 -5.85
N ALA A 85 8.55 2.30 -6.10
CA ALA A 85 9.32 1.89 -7.27
C ALA A 85 9.55 0.37 -7.33
N LYS A 86 9.77 -0.29 -6.18
CA LYS A 86 9.99 -1.75 -6.14
C LYS A 86 8.78 -2.57 -6.56
N ARG A 87 7.56 -2.01 -6.41
CA ARG A 87 6.31 -2.65 -6.85
C ARG A 87 5.79 -2.05 -8.16
N GLY A 88 6.39 -0.97 -8.65
CA GLY A 88 6.04 -0.32 -9.91
C GLY A 88 4.76 0.51 -9.83
N ILE A 89 4.44 1.09 -8.67
CA ILE A 89 3.19 1.84 -8.45
C ILE A 89 3.48 3.21 -7.83
N THR A 90 2.71 4.20 -8.27
CA THR A 90 2.63 5.53 -7.68
C THR A 90 1.15 5.86 -7.42
N PHE A 91 0.85 6.56 -6.33
CA PHE A 91 -0.48 7.09 -6.03
C PHE A 91 -0.35 8.35 -5.17
N ASP A 92 -1.43 9.09 -4.97
CA ASP A 92 -1.40 10.34 -4.22
C ASP A 92 -2.35 10.28 -3.03
N VAL A 93 -1.98 10.92 -1.92
CA VAL A 93 -2.81 11.02 -0.72
C VAL A 93 -2.99 12.48 -0.29
N PRO A 94 -4.10 12.84 0.39
CA PRO A 94 -4.27 14.17 0.94
C PRO A 94 -3.10 14.59 1.84
N ALA A 95 -2.84 15.90 1.93
CA ALA A 95 -1.75 16.46 2.75
C ALA A 95 -1.75 16.00 4.21
N SER A 96 -2.91 15.64 4.77
CA SER A 96 -3.08 15.16 6.15
C SER A 96 -2.53 13.75 6.42
N TRP A 97 -2.20 12.98 5.37
CA TRP A 97 -1.68 11.61 5.51
C TRP A 97 -0.17 11.61 5.64
N THR A 98 0.42 10.93 6.62
CA THR A 98 1.87 10.84 6.78
C THR A 98 2.44 9.77 5.86
N ARG A 99 3.31 10.17 4.93
CA ARG A 99 4.07 9.22 4.11
C ARG A 99 5.15 8.54 4.96
N LYS A 100 5.23 7.22 4.90
CA LYS A 100 6.39 6.48 5.38
C LYS A 100 7.45 6.39 4.28
N SER A 101 8.66 5.98 4.65
CA SER A 101 9.75 5.78 3.68
C SER A 101 9.40 4.67 2.69
N SER A 102 10.02 4.68 1.51
CA SER A 102 9.78 3.70 0.44
C SER A 102 10.11 2.26 0.86
N ASP A 103 10.98 2.08 1.85
CA ASP A 103 11.40 0.78 2.38
C ASP A 103 10.59 0.35 3.61
N TRP A 104 9.70 1.20 4.12
CA TRP A 104 8.87 0.86 5.26
C TRP A 104 7.88 -0.24 4.90
N VAL A 105 7.77 -1.26 5.75
CA VAL A 105 6.80 -2.34 5.63
C VAL A 105 5.89 -2.29 6.85
N SER A 106 4.58 -2.34 6.62
CA SER A 106 3.56 -2.56 7.64
C SER A 106 2.90 -3.89 7.36
N TYR A 107 2.70 -4.70 8.39
CA TYR A 107 2.15 -6.05 8.27
C TYR A 107 1.22 -6.35 9.44
N VAL A 108 0.46 -7.43 9.30
CA VAL A 108 -0.22 -8.11 10.41
C VAL A 108 0.14 -9.58 10.42
N ALA A 109 0.24 -10.16 11.60
CA ALA A 109 0.48 -11.57 11.85
C ALA A 109 -0.69 -12.19 12.62
N GLU A 110 -0.71 -13.52 12.73
CA GLU A 110 -1.65 -14.16 13.66
C GLU A 110 -1.31 -13.74 15.08
N ASN A 111 -2.37 -13.45 15.83
CA ASN A 111 -2.29 -12.92 17.16
C ASN A 111 -1.44 -13.83 18.08
N ASP A 112 -1.64 -15.15 18.03
CA ASP A 112 -0.93 -16.12 18.85
C ASP A 112 0.39 -16.64 18.23
N ASP A 113 0.85 -16.08 17.11
CA ASP A 113 2.11 -16.48 16.46
C ASP A 113 3.34 -15.80 17.10
N PRO A 114 4.18 -16.52 17.86
CA PRO A 114 5.36 -15.94 18.48
C PRO A 114 6.46 -15.55 17.49
N GLU A 115 6.41 -16.04 16.24
CA GLU A 115 7.36 -15.73 15.18
C GLU A 115 6.94 -14.50 14.36
N GLU A 116 5.75 -13.92 14.62
CA GLU A 116 5.21 -12.75 13.91
C GLU A 116 5.23 -12.92 12.39
N LYS A 117 4.89 -14.12 11.88
CA LYS A 117 4.89 -14.37 10.44
C LYS A 117 3.81 -13.52 9.77
N PRO A 118 4.16 -12.67 8.80
CA PRO A 118 3.19 -11.81 8.14
C PRO A 118 2.11 -12.63 7.43
N LEU A 119 0.84 -12.40 7.80
CA LEU A 119 -0.32 -12.83 7.05
C LEU A 119 -0.47 -12.02 5.76
N VAL A 120 -0.27 -10.70 5.89
CA VAL A 120 -0.26 -9.75 4.79
C VAL A 120 0.64 -8.58 5.16
N ALA A 121 1.27 -7.97 4.15
CA ALA A 121 2.14 -6.82 4.32
C ALA A 121 1.96 -5.83 3.17
N MET A 122 2.11 -4.55 3.48
CA MET A 122 2.16 -3.46 2.51
C MET A 122 3.45 -2.66 2.68
N MET A 123 3.98 -2.17 1.57
CA MET A 123 5.23 -1.39 1.53
C MET A 123 4.96 0.04 1.10
N ALA A 124 5.80 0.96 1.59
CA ALA A 124 5.72 2.40 1.39
C ALA A 124 4.34 2.99 1.77
N PRO A 125 3.79 2.69 2.96
CA PRO A 125 2.46 3.14 3.29
C PRO A 125 2.38 4.65 3.53
N ALA A 126 1.19 5.21 3.36
CA ALA A 126 0.79 6.48 3.94
C ALA A 126 -0.26 6.25 5.01
N VAL A 127 -0.10 6.88 6.18
CA VAL A 127 -0.90 6.62 7.37
C VAL A 127 -1.67 7.88 7.79
N LEU A 128 -2.97 7.76 8.02
CA LEU A 128 -3.83 8.83 8.51
C LEU A 128 -3.97 8.73 10.02
N LYS A 129 -3.75 9.86 10.71
CA LYS A 129 -3.86 9.98 12.18
C LYS A 129 -3.19 8.80 12.90
N GLU A 130 -1.85 8.74 12.89
CA GLU A 130 -1.07 7.60 13.42
C GLU A 130 -1.37 7.25 14.88
N LYS A 131 -1.79 8.23 15.68
CA LYS A 131 -2.23 8.07 17.07
C LYS A 131 -3.70 8.44 17.22
N TRP A 132 -4.57 7.79 16.44
CA TRP A 132 -6.00 8.06 16.48
C TRP A 132 -6.62 7.53 17.77
N CYS A 133 -6.23 6.32 18.18
CA CYS A 133 -6.58 5.75 19.46
C CYS A 133 -5.33 5.25 20.18
N THR A 134 -5.29 5.43 21.49
CA THR A 134 -4.20 4.96 22.35
C THR A 134 -4.82 4.19 23.51
N SER A 135 -4.30 2.99 23.79
CA SER A 135 -4.73 2.16 24.92
C SER A 135 -3.59 1.34 25.53
N ASP A 136 -3.66 1.13 26.84
CA ASP A 136 -2.85 0.20 27.64
C ASP A 136 -3.82 -0.84 28.21
N ASP A 137 -4.41 -1.66 27.34
CA ASP A 137 -5.50 -2.58 27.69
C ASP A 137 -4.99 -3.76 28.54
N ASP A 138 -3.70 -4.12 28.43
CA ASP A 138 -3.05 -5.15 29.24
C ASP A 138 -2.43 -4.62 30.55
N LYS A 139 -2.44 -3.29 30.74
CA LYS A 139 -2.04 -2.60 31.97
C LYS A 139 -0.59 -2.88 32.35
N ASP A 140 0.27 -2.99 31.35
CA ASP A 140 1.71 -3.20 31.54
C ASP A 140 2.49 -1.88 31.73
N GLY A 141 1.80 -0.73 31.58
CA GLY A 141 2.35 0.61 31.68
C GLY A 141 2.84 1.18 30.34
N SER A 142 2.68 0.45 29.23
CA SER A 142 3.07 0.84 27.87
C SER A 142 1.83 0.97 26.98
N ALA A 143 1.53 2.20 26.56
CA ALA A 143 0.40 2.42 25.69
C ALA A 143 0.71 2.07 24.23
N ASN A 144 -0.25 1.42 23.56
CA ASN A 144 -0.23 1.10 22.14
C ASN A 144 -1.03 2.15 21.36
N ASP A 145 -0.45 2.66 20.27
CA ASP A 145 -1.07 3.62 19.36
C ASP A 145 -1.65 2.91 18.13
N TYR A 146 -2.88 3.26 17.78
CA TYR A 146 -3.63 2.73 16.64
C TYR A 146 -3.92 3.87 15.65
N ALA A 147 -3.54 3.66 14.40
CA ALA A 147 -3.82 4.60 13.32
C ALA A 147 -5.29 4.53 12.90
N LEU A 148 -5.84 5.65 12.42
CA LEU A 148 -7.20 5.67 11.88
C LEU A 148 -7.32 4.84 10.59
N ALA A 149 -6.33 5.01 9.70
CA ALA A 149 -6.26 4.30 8.44
C ALA A 149 -4.83 4.26 7.89
N SER A 150 -4.55 3.31 7.02
CA SER A 150 -3.33 3.18 6.25
C SER A 150 -3.66 2.87 4.80
N THR A 151 -2.79 3.29 3.89
CA THR A 151 -2.82 2.83 2.52
C THR A 151 -1.42 2.50 2.03
N GLY A 152 -1.27 1.45 1.23
CA GLY A 152 0.03 1.02 0.74
C GLY A 152 -0.08 -0.04 -0.34
N THR A 153 1.07 -0.60 -0.70
CA THR A 153 1.16 -1.54 -1.81
C THR A 153 1.59 -2.93 -1.36
N THR A 154 0.84 -3.96 -1.76
CA THR A 154 1.19 -5.37 -1.57
C THR A 154 1.64 -5.97 -2.90
N GLY A 155 2.64 -6.85 -2.85
CA GLY A 155 3.02 -7.67 -4.01
C GLY A 155 2.30 -9.00 -3.94
N GLU A 156 1.51 -9.32 -4.97
CA GLU A 156 0.55 -10.41 -4.95
C GLU A 156 1.14 -11.66 -5.59
N GLN A 157 2.20 -12.17 -4.97
CA GLN A 157 2.91 -13.36 -5.46
C GLN A 157 2.00 -14.59 -5.41
N GLY A 158 1.91 -15.29 -6.53
CA GLY A 158 1.10 -16.52 -6.64
C GLY A 158 -0.38 -16.28 -6.99
N ALA A 159 -0.85 -15.03 -7.02
CA ALA A 159 -2.21 -14.72 -7.46
C ALA A 159 -2.44 -15.13 -8.92
N LYS A 160 -3.61 -15.73 -9.22
CA LYS A 160 -3.96 -16.17 -10.57
C LYS A 160 -4.79 -15.13 -11.31
N SER A 161 -5.43 -14.22 -10.57
CA SER A 161 -6.21 -13.13 -11.11
C SER A 161 -6.15 -11.88 -10.21
N ALA A 162 -6.53 -10.73 -10.77
CA ALA A 162 -6.70 -9.51 -10.00
C ALA A 162 -7.84 -9.62 -8.98
N ALA A 163 -8.93 -10.31 -9.33
CA ALA A 163 -10.07 -10.49 -8.41
C ALA A 163 -9.66 -11.30 -7.17
N GLU A 164 -8.99 -12.44 -7.38
CA GLU A 164 -8.44 -13.28 -6.31
C GLU A 164 -7.48 -12.49 -5.42
N ALA A 165 -6.50 -11.79 -6.01
CA ALA A 165 -5.57 -10.96 -5.27
C ALA A 165 -6.26 -9.87 -4.43
N ALA A 166 -7.23 -9.16 -5.01
CA ALA A 166 -7.95 -8.11 -4.30
C ALA A 166 -8.76 -8.66 -3.13
N GLU A 167 -9.46 -9.78 -3.34
CA GLU A 167 -10.29 -10.42 -2.33
C GLU A 167 -9.47 -10.99 -1.17
N ASP A 168 -8.41 -11.76 -1.48
CA ASP A 168 -7.57 -12.40 -0.46
C ASP A 168 -6.82 -11.36 0.39
N THR A 169 -6.26 -10.33 -0.23
CA THR A 169 -5.57 -9.25 0.48
C THR A 169 -6.55 -8.44 1.34
N ALA A 170 -7.73 -8.08 0.82
CA ALA A 170 -8.73 -7.35 1.60
C ALA A 170 -9.22 -8.16 2.80
N LYS A 171 -9.55 -9.45 2.61
CA LYS A 171 -9.95 -10.35 3.70
C LYS A 171 -8.88 -10.45 4.78
N THR A 172 -7.62 -10.63 4.37
CA THR A 172 -6.51 -10.85 5.29
C THR A 172 -6.20 -9.61 6.12
N TRP A 173 -6.28 -8.41 5.54
CA TRP A 173 -6.14 -7.16 6.28
C TRP A 173 -7.25 -6.97 7.32
N VAL A 174 -8.51 -7.16 6.94
CA VAL A 174 -9.63 -6.98 7.88
C VAL A 174 -9.59 -8.04 8.98
N TYR A 175 -9.32 -9.28 8.62
CA TYR A 175 -9.14 -10.35 9.60
C TYR A 175 -8.01 -10.02 10.58
N GLY A 176 -6.82 -9.74 10.07
CA GLY A 176 -5.62 -9.59 10.86
C GLY A 176 -5.67 -8.39 11.81
N LEU A 177 -6.31 -7.28 11.41
CA LEU A 177 -6.39 -6.09 12.25
C LEU A 177 -7.61 -6.06 13.18
N TYR A 178 -8.76 -6.63 12.77
CA TYR A 178 -10.02 -6.30 13.44
C TYR A 178 -10.80 -7.52 13.96
N THR A 179 -10.64 -8.70 13.35
CA THR A 179 -11.55 -9.82 13.67
C THR A 179 -10.88 -11.04 14.25
N GLN A 180 -9.56 -11.05 14.44
CA GLN A 180 -8.88 -12.23 14.99
C GLN A 180 -9.47 -12.71 16.33
N PRO A 181 -9.65 -14.03 16.52
CA PRO A 181 -9.33 -15.12 15.60
C PRO A 181 -10.50 -15.53 14.65
N ASP A 182 -11.54 -14.70 14.55
CA ASP A 182 -12.81 -15.03 13.93
C ASP A 182 -12.96 -14.46 12.52
N ARG A 183 -12.75 -15.31 11.50
CA ARG A 183 -12.98 -14.96 10.08
C ARG A 183 -14.46 -14.89 9.69
N SER A 184 -15.38 -15.40 10.51
CA SER A 184 -16.81 -15.43 10.17
C SER A 184 -17.48 -14.06 10.17
N ARG A 185 -16.78 -13.04 10.67
CA ARG A 185 -17.27 -11.65 10.79
C ARG A 185 -17.04 -10.81 9.53
N LEU A 186 -16.38 -11.36 8.52
CA LEU A 186 -16.08 -10.66 7.29
C LEU A 186 -17.30 -10.64 6.37
N THR A 187 -17.68 -9.46 5.91
CA THR A 187 -18.57 -9.26 4.77
C THR A 187 -17.72 -8.90 3.57
N VAL A 188 -17.72 -9.78 2.57
CA VAL A 188 -16.93 -9.64 1.35
C VAL A 188 -17.82 -9.09 0.25
N GLY A 189 -17.44 -7.95 -0.32
CA GLY A 189 -18.10 -7.41 -1.50
C GLY A 189 -17.72 -8.18 -2.75
N GLU A 190 -18.63 -8.20 -3.73
CA GLU A 190 -18.36 -8.76 -5.05
C GLU A 190 -17.18 -8.02 -5.72
N PRO A 191 -16.24 -8.73 -6.36
CA PRO A 191 -15.20 -8.10 -7.15
C PRO A 191 -15.77 -7.27 -8.30
N GLU A 192 -15.39 -6.00 -8.37
CA GLU A 192 -15.81 -5.08 -9.44
C GLU A 192 -14.63 -4.68 -10.34
N PRO A 193 -14.82 -4.62 -11.68
CA PRO A 193 -13.80 -4.06 -12.56
C PRO A 193 -13.65 -2.56 -12.28
N PHE A 194 -12.41 -2.09 -12.18
CA PHE A 194 -12.11 -0.68 -11.94
C PHE A 194 -11.00 -0.19 -12.85
N ARG A 195 -11.11 1.07 -13.29
CA ARG A 195 -10.11 1.76 -14.11
C ARG A 195 -9.75 3.10 -13.47
N THR A 196 -8.47 3.31 -13.20
CA THR A 196 -7.97 4.55 -12.62
C THR A 196 -7.94 5.68 -13.66
N LYS A 197 -7.74 6.92 -13.22
CA LYS A 197 -7.63 8.07 -14.15
C LYS A 197 -6.43 7.97 -15.09
N SER A 198 -5.40 7.24 -14.69
CA SER A 198 -4.20 6.98 -15.50
C SER A 198 -4.38 5.80 -16.48
N GLY A 199 -5.53 5.12 -16.43
CA GLY A 199 -5.86 4.00 -17.31
C GLY A 199 -5.41 2.63 -16.79
N VAL A 200 -5.00 2.51 -15.52
CA VAL A 200 -4.70 1.20 -14.91
C VAL A 200 -6.02 0.47 -14.68
N GLU A 201 -6.12 -0.74 -15.23
CA GLU A 201 -7.30 -1.61 -15.14
C GLU A 201 -7.02 -2.78 -14.20
N GLY A 202 -8.01 -3.15 -13.41
CA GLY A 202 -7.89 -4.21 -12.42
C GLY A 202 -9.22 -4.56 -11.77
N SER A 203 -9.13 -5.24 -10.62
CA SER A 203 -10.28 -5.62 -9.82
C SER A 203 -10.23 -4.92 -8.47
N LEU A 204 -11.37 -4.41 -8.05
CA LEU A 204 -11.58 -3.73 -6.79
C LEU A 204 -12.49 -4.60 -5.90
N VAL A 205 -12.09 -4.82 -4.66
CA VAL A 205 -12.89 -5.53 -3.66
C VAL A 205 -12.93 -4.70 -2.39
N THR A 206 -14.09 -4.64 -1.75
CA THR A 206 -14.25 -4.07 -0.42
C THR A 206 -14.63 -5.19 0.55
N VAL A 207 -13.90 -5.27 1.66
CA VAL A 207 -14.24 -6.16 2.79
C VAL A 207 -14.48 -5.29 4.01
N THR A 208 -15.52 -5.63 4.76
CA THR A 208 -15.81 -5.01 6.07
C THR A 208 -15.95 -6.09 7.13
N SER A 209 -15.76 -5.75 8.39
CA SER A 209 -16.19 -6.59 9.51
C SER A 209 -17.44 -6.04 10.17
N SER A 210 -18.16 -6.90 10.87
CA SER A 210 -19.23 -6.47 11.78
C SER A 210 -19.23 -7.24 13.09
N GLY A 211 -19.48 -6.50 14.17
CA GLY A 211 -19.68 -7.08 15.50
C GLY A 211 -18.42 -7.70 16.10
N ALA A 212 -17.23 -7.26 15.70
CA ALA A 212 -15.99 -7.71 16.33
C ALA A 212 -16.08 -7.54 17.87
N PRO A 213 -15.66 -8.54 18.67
CA PRO A 213 -15.73 -8.44 20.13
C PRO A 213 -14.93 -7.24 20.64
N LYS A 214 -15.60 -6.31 21.33
CA LYS A 214 -14.96 -5.15 21.95
C LYS A 214 -14.33 -5.55 23.29
N LYS A 215 -13.06 -5.93 23.26
CA LYS A 215 -12.24 -6.30 24.42
C LYS A 215 -11.54 -5.07 25.02
N GLY A 216 -11.12 -4.15 24.17
CA GLY A 216 -10.38 -2.93 24.50
C GLY A 216 -11.08 -1.65 24.03
N LYS A 217 -10.54 -0.50 24.46
CA LYS A 217 -11.07 0.82 24.11
C LYS A 217 -11.00 1.12 22.60
N CYS A 218 -9.95 0.64 21.94
CA CYS A 218 -9.68 0.92 20.54
C CYS A 218 -10.29 -0.10 19.57
N ASP A 219 -10.98 -1.12 20.10
CA ASP A 219 -11.58 -2.17 19.27
C ASP A 219 -12.75 -1.62 18.46
N THR A 220 -12.65 -1.81 17.14
CA THR A 220 -13.62 -1.35 16.15
C THR A 220 -13.80 -2.44 15.10
N ASP A 221 -14.89 -2.33 14.34
CA ASP A 221 -14.95 -3.03 13.07
C ASP A 221 -13.97 -2.38 12.07
N GLY A 222 -13.60 -3.12 11.04
CA GLY A 222 -12.64 -2.69 10.03
C GLY A 222 -13.20 -2.70 8.62
N LYS A 223 -12.53 -1.96 7.75
CA LYS A 223 -12.77 -1.93 6.30
C LYS A 223 -11.43 -2.01 5.57
N ALA A 224 -11.37 -2.84 4.55
CA ALA A 224 -10.31 -2.81 3.55
C ALA A 224 -10.91 -2.62 2.16
N VAL A 225 -10.28 -1.75 1.35
CA VAL A 225 -10.61 -1.54 -0.05
C VAL A 225 -9.34 -1.80 -0.85
N THR A 226 -9.34 -2.89 -1.61
CA THR A 226 -8.16 -3.40 -2.30
C THR A 226 -8.39 -3.37 -3.81
N PHE A 227 -7.52 -2.67 -4.53
CA PHE A 227 -7.47 -2.66 -5.98
C PHE A 227 -6.23 -3.41 -6.45
N ALA A 228 -6.43 -4.58 -7.06
CA ALA A 228 -5.34 -5.37 -7.61
C ALA A 228 -5.30 -5.30 -9.14
N PHE A 229 -4.10 -5.29 -9.70
CA PHE A 229 -3.84 -5.10 -11.12
C PHE A 229 -2.44 -5.65 -11.47
N LYS A 230 -2.09 -5.64 -12.76
CA LYS A 230 -0.74 -5.99 -13.20
C LYS A 230 0.13 -4.73 -13.30
N ASN A 231 1.31 -4.76 -12.71
CA ASN A 231 2.30 -3.71 -12.90
C ASN A 231 2.95 -3.78 -14.30
N ALA A 232 3.91 -2.89 -14.59
CA ALA A 232 4.61 -2.86 -15.87
C ALA A 232 5.40 -4.15 -16.19
N GLU A 233 5.76 -4.94 -15.19
CA GLU A 233 6.42 -6.25 -15.34
C GLU A 233 5.41 -7.41 -15.54
N GLY A 234 4.11 -7.11 -15.60
CA GLY A 234 3.05 -8.11 -15.71
C GLY A 234 2.77 -8.88 -14.41
N LYS A 235 3.38 -8.48 -13.29
CA LYS A 235 3.18 -9.10 -11.96
C LYS A 235 1.95 -8.51 -11.28
N PHE A 236 1.19 -9.35 -10.58
CA PHE A 236 0.08 -8.87 -9.77
C PHE A 236 0.61 -8.10 -8.54
N VAL A 237 -0.01 -6.95 -8.32
CA VAL A 237 0.21 -6.04 -7.20
C VAL A 237 -1.13 -5.48 -6.78
N SER A 238 -1.23 -4.99 -5.55
CA SER A 238 -2.43 -4.28 -5.09
C SER A 238 -2.10 -2.97 -4.41
N TRP A 239 -2.98 -1.99 -4.62
CA TRP A 239 -3.13 -0.85 -3.73
C TRP A 239 -4.23 -1.18 -2.74
N THR A 240 -3.96 -1.02 -1.44
CA THR A 240 -4.94 -1.30 -0.39
C THR A 240 -5.12 -0.06 0.48
N TYR A 241 -6.38 0.31 0.76
CA TYR A 241 -6.77 1.09 1.93
C TYR A 241 -7.21 0.11 3.02
N VAL A 242 -6.80 0.35 4.26
CA VAL A 242 -7.31 -0.35 5.44
C VAL A 242 -7.53 0.65 6.58
N GLY A 243 -8.65 0.55 7.27
CA GLY A 243 -8.98 1.46 8.37
C GLY A 243 -10.21 1.03 9.15
N VAL A 244 -10.53 1.80 10.18
CA VAL A 244 -11.71 1.57 11.04
C VAL A 244 -13.01 1.71 10.24
N HIS A 245 -14.05 1.02 10.69
CA HIS A 245 -15.37 0.98 10.08
C HIS A 245 -16.48 1.15 11.13
N GLY A 246 -17.58 1.81 10.73
CA GLY A 246 -18.76 2.00 11.55
C GLY A 246 -18.58 3.03 12.68
N VAL A 247 -17.60 3.92 12.56
CA VAL A 247 -17.30 4.97 13.55
C VAL A 247 -17.34 6.37 12.91
N PRO A 248 -17.61 7.44 13.68
CA PRO A 248 -17.75 8.79 13.13
C PRO A 248 -16.52 9.31 12.38
N ASP A 249 -15.34 8.85 12.75
CA ASP A 249 -14.06 9.24 12.14
C ASP A 249 -13.69 8.42 10.90
N GLU A 250 -14.51 7.45 10.49
CA GLU A 250 -14.26 6.60 9.32
C GLU A 250 -13.99 7.45 8.06
N VAL A 251 -12.96 7.07 7.30
CA VAL A 251 -12.67 7.74 6.02
C VAL A 251 -13.78 7.42 5.02
N SER A 252 -14.38 8.47 4.46
CA SER A 252 -15.48 8.30 3.50
C SER A 252 -15.05 7.50 2.26
N ASP A 253 -15.97 6.68 1.73
CA ASP A 253 -15.74 5.93 0.48
C ASP A 253 -15.40 6.86 -0.70
N ALA A 254 -15.92 8.09 -0.70
CA ALA A 254 -15.58 9.11 -1.69
C ALA A 254 -14.10 9.48 -1.63
N THR A 255 -13.55 9.70 -0.44
CA THR A 255 -12.12 9.98 -0.24
C THR A 255 -11.27 8.79 -0.65
N ILE A 256 -11.66 7.57 -0.25
CA ILE A 256 -10.95 6.34 -0.60
C ILE A 256 -10.91 6.18 -2.13
N ARG A 257 -12.06 6.33 -2.81
CA ARG A 257 -12.13 6.26 -4.28
C ARG A 257 -11.36 7.39 -4.96
N GLN A 258 -11.29 8.58 -4.37
CA GLN A 258 -10.48 9.67 -4.91
C GLN A 258 -8.99 9.35 -4.85
N ILE A 259 -8.50 8.77 -3.74
CA ILE A 259 -7.12 8.27 -3.61
C ILE A 259 -6.85 7.17 -4.63
N LEU A 260 -7.70 6.14 -4.65
CA LEU A 260 -7.60 5.04 -5.61
C LEU A 260 -7.56 5.54 -7.08
N GLY A 261 -8.34 6.56 -7.42
CA GLY A 261 -8.37 7.13 -8.76
C GLY A 261 -7.03 7.70 -9.23
N THR A 262 -6.09 7.99 -8.31
CA THR A 262 -4.74 8.50 -8.61
C THR A 262 -3.69 7.40 -8.84
N VAL A 263 -4.04 6.14 -8.57
CA VAL A 263 -3.14 5.00 -8.78
C VAL A 263 -2.69 4.95 -10.24
N ARG A 264 -1.37 4.83 -10.43
CA ARG A 264 -0.70 4.80 -11.73
C ARG A 264 0.54 3.93 -11.69
N LEU A 265 0.98 3.45 -12.84
CA LEU A 265 2.26 2.76 -12.96
C LEU A 265 3.40 3.75 -12.68
N PHE A 266 4.38 3.29 -11.92
CA PHE A 266 5.56 4.08 -11.58
C PHE A 266 6.34 4.47 -12.84
N LYS A 267 6.80 5.72 -12.86
CA LYS A 267 7.79 6.22 -13.82
C LYS A 267 8.97 6.82 -13.06
N GLU A 268 10.17 6.65 -13.60
CA GLU A 268 11.37 7.27 -13.04
C GLU A 268 11.18 8.79 -12.90
N GLY A 269 11.53 9.34 -11.74
CA GLY A 269 11.28 10.72 -11.34
C GLY A 269 9.89 11.00 -10.74
N ASP A 270 9.03 9.99 -10.56
CA ASP A 270 7.76 10.19 -9.85
C ASP A 270 8.04 10.62 -8.39
N GLY A 271 7.34 11.67 -7.94
CA GLY A 271 7.45 12.17 -6.57
C GLY A 271 8.76 12.90 -6.23
N GLU A 272 9.61 13.17 -7.22
CA GLU A 272 10.70 14.15 -7.11
C GLU A 272 10.10 15.57 -7.22
N GLU A 273 10.43 16.45 -6.28
CA GLU A 273 10.06 17.87 -6.27
C GLU A 273 11.23 18.75 -6.73
#